data_AF-A0AA42UER8-F1
#
_entry.id   AF-A0AA42UER8-F1
#
_cell.length_a   1.000
_cell.length_b   1.000
_cell.length_c   1.000
_cell.angle_alpha   90.00
_cell.angle_beta   90.00
_cell.angle_gamma   90.00
#
_symmetry.space_group_name_H-M   'P 1'
#
loop_
_entity.id
_entity.type
_entity.pdbx_description
1 polymer ?
#
loop_
_entity_poly.entity_id
_entity_poly.type
_entity_poly.pdbx_seq_one_letter_code
_entity_poly.pdbx_strand_id
1 'polypeptide(L)' 'RTNIAQWAFSIIDADDIRITDQVAWKVIQSLGAVDLPSSDRDYLYGIDDFDDWLRLLES' A
#
# COMPACT_ATOMS: atom_id res chain seq x y z
N ARG A 1 2.46 7.89 -7.60
CA ARG A 1 2.96 6.84 -6.68
C ARG A 1 3.54 7.45 -5.43
N THR A 2 4.51 8.38 -5.52
CA THR A 2 5.10 9.05 -4.35
C THR A 2 4.09 9.69 -3.40
N ASN A 3 3.12 10.48 -3.89
CA ASN A 3 2.11 11.08 -3.01
C ASN A 3 1.25 10.01 -2.28
N ILE A 4 1.01 8.86 -2.92
CA ILE A 4 0.27 7.75 -2.32
C ILE A 4 1.13 7.03 -1.27
N ALA A 5 2.41 6.78 -1.58
CA ALA A 5 3.37 6.23 -0.64
C ALA A 5 3.51 7.10 0.61
N GLN A 6 3.65 8.43 0.43
CA GLN A 6 3.72 9.39 1.52
C GLN A 6 2.43 9.42 2.36
N TRP A 7 1.27 9.38 1.72
CA TRP A 7 -0.01 9.29 2.43
C TRP A 7 -0.11 8.00 3.24
N ALA A 8 0.23 6.86 2.65
CA ALA A 8 0.21 5.58 3.36
C ALA A 8 1.20 5.57 4.53
N PHE A 9 2.41 6.11 4.35
CA PHE A 9 3.36 6.30 5.43
C PHE A 9 2.82 7.20 6.54
N SER A 10 2.11 8.29 6.22
CA SER A 10 1.51 9.16 7.25
C SER A 10 0.46 8.45 8.08
N ILE A 11 -0.19 7.41 7.55
CA ILE A 11 -1.13 6.56 8.30
C ILE A 11 -0.38 5.53 9.15
N ILE A 12 0.69 4.93 8.60
CA ILE A 12 1.49 3.92 9.28
C ILE A 12 2.24 4.51 10.49
N ASP A 13 2.74 5.74 10.35
CA ASP A 13 3.51 6.46 11.37
C ASP A 13 2.62 7.20 12.39
N ALA A 14 1.30 7.23 12.17
CA ALA A 14 0.37 7.90 13.07
C ALA A 14 0.03 7.03 14.30
N ASP A 15 0.51 7.45 15.47
CA ASP A 15 0.28 6.76 16.75
C ASP A 15 -1.20 6.67 17.19
N ASP A 16 -2.06 7.53 16.64
CA ASP A 16 -3.49 7.63 16.97
C ASP A 16 -4.39 6.84 16.03
N ILE A 17 -3.91 6.43 14.85
CA ILE A 17 -4.66 5.62 13.90
C ILE A 17 -4.47 4.13 14.21
N ARG A 18 -5.58 3.41 14.37
CA ARG A 18 -5.58 1.95 14.54
C ARG A 18 -6.42 1.30 13.45
N ILE A 19 -5.76 0.62 12.53
CA ILE A 19 -6.41 -0.21 11.50
C ILE A 19 -6.48 -1.63 12.04
N THR A 20 -7.67 -2.07 12.44
CA THR A 20 -7.90 -3.41 13.01
C THR A 20 -8.14 -4.47 11.95
N ASP A 21 -8.60 -4.06 10.77
CA ASP A 21 -8.76 -4.95 9.64
C ASP A 21 -7.39 -5.34 9.08
N GLN A 22 -7.08 -6.63 9.12
CA GLN A 22 -5.75 -7.13 8.73
C GLN A 22 -5.51 -7.02 7.22
N VAL A 23 -6.55 -7.11 6.40
CA VAL A 23 -6.44 -6.97 4.95
C VAL A 23 -6.18 -5.51 4.60
N ALA A 24 -6.98 -4.60 5.15
CA ALA A 24 -6.79 -3.16 4.97
C ALA A 24 -5.39 -2.72 5.45
N TRP A 25 -4.94 -3.24 6.59
CA TRP A 25 -3.61 -2.90 7.11
C TRP A 25 -2.49 -3.33 6.16
N LYS A 26 -2.53 -4.56 5.64
CA LYS A 26 -1.55 -5.04 4.67
C LYS A 26 -1.53 -4.22 3.39
N VAL A 27 -2.72 -3.84 2.88
CA VAL A 27 -2.80 -3.00 1.68
C VAL A 27 -2.17 -1.63 1.93
N ILE A 28 -2.46 -0.98 3.07
CA ILE A 28 -1.83 0.30 3.44
C ILE A 28 -0.30 0.17 3.53
N GLN A 29 0.21 -0.91 4.15
CA GLN A 29 1.64 -1.16 4.22
C GLN A 29 2.28 -1.29 2.82
N SER A 30 1.63 -2.03 1.91
CA SER A 30 2.09 -2.14 0.52
C SER A 30 2.04 -0.80 -0.21
N LEU A 31 0.98 -0.01 0.02
CA LEU A 31 0.86 1.35 -0.52
C LEU A 31 2.01 2.26 -0.07
N GLY A 32 2.57 2.08 1.12
CA GLY A 32 3.75 2.79 1.59
C GLY A 32 4.99 2.58 0.71
N ALA A 33 5.06 1.49 -0.06
CA ALA A 33 6.21 1.15 -0.88
C ALA A 33 5.96 1.28 -2.41
N VAL A 34 4.82 1.84 -2.85
CA VAL A 34 4.44 1.84 -4.28
C VAL A 34 5.27 2.71 -5.20
N ASP A 35 6.11 3.58 -4.63
CA ASP A 35 7.07 4.40 -5.35
C ASP A 35 8.48 3.82 -5.33
N LEU A 36 8.71 2.69 -4.65
CA LEU A 36 10.01 2.02 -4.65
C LEU A 36 10.24 1.27 -5.97
N PRO A 37 11.43 1.37 -6.57
CA PRO A 37 11.80 0.59 -7.73
C PRO A 37 12.05 -0.88 -7.36
N SER A 38 11.94 -1.77 -8.35
CA SER A 38 12.41 -3.16 -8.27
C SER A 38 13.80 -3.26 -8.92
N SER A 39 14.49 -4.39 -8.73
CA SER A 39 15.75 -4.67 -9.43
C SER A 39 15.63 -4.73 -10.95
N ASP A 40 14.43 -5.03 -11.45
CA ASP A 40 14.13 -5.36 -12.85
C ASP A 40 13.00 -4.52 -13.46
N ARG A 41 12.38 -3.64 -12.67
CA ARG A 41 11.19 -2.85 -13.04
C ARG A 41 11.23 -1.48 -12.38
N ASP A 42 10.61 -0.50 -13.04
CA ASP A 42 10.53 0.88 -12.52
C ASP A 42 9.83 0.96 -11.15
N TYR A 43 8.95 0.01 -10.84
CA TYR A 43 8.23 -0.05 -9.57
C TYR A 43 8.08 -1.48 -9.07
N LEU A 44 8.03 -1.64 -7.74
CA LEU A 44 7.79 -2.92 -7.06
C LEU A 44 6.43 -3.53 -7.42
N TYR A 45 5.40 -2.68 -7.53
CA TYR A 45 4.01 -3.08 -7.76
C TYR A 45 3.45 -2.56 -9.08
N GLY A 46 2.82 -3.44 -9.84
CA GLY A 46 2.13 -3.18 -11.10
C GLY A 46 0.62 -3.01 -10.93
N ILE A 47 -0.11 -2.86 -12.06
CA ILE A 47 -1.57 -2.71 -12.04
C ILE A 47 -2.28 -3.94 -11.46
N ASP A 48 -1.79 -5.13 -11.75
CA ASP A 48 -2.37 -6.39 -11.28
C ASP A 48 -2.36 -6.49 -9.75
N ASP A 49 -1.31 -5.97 -9.10
CA ASP A 49 -1.23 -5.91 -7.64
C ASP A 49 -2.33 -5.03 -7.05
N PHE A 50 -2.61 -3.86 -7.66
CA PHE A 50 -3.69 -2.97 -7.20
C PHE A 50 -5.07 -3.61 -7.39
N ASP A 51 -5.28 -4.29 -8.51
CA ASP A 51 -6.55 -5.00 -8.78
C ASP A 51 -6.77 -6.12 -7.76
N ASP A 52 -5.73 -6.88 -7.41
CA ASP A 52 -5.81 -7.93 -6.41
C ASP A 52 -6.07 -7.36 -5.00
N TRP A 53 -5.44 -6.25 -4.64
CA TRP A 53 -5.71 -5.58 -3.37
C TRP A 53 -7.14 -5.06 -3.28
N LEU A 54 -7.69 -4.51 -4.37
CA LEU A 54 -9.07 -4.06 -4.42
C LEU A 54 -10.04 -5.23 -4.20
N ARG A 55 -9.82 -6.36 -4.88
CA ARG A 55 -10.64 -7.58 -4.68
C ARG A 55 -10.60 -8.10 -3.25
N LEU A 56 -9.44 -8.04 -2.59
CA LEU A 56 -9.30 -8.43 -1.19
C LEU A 56 -10.06 -7.50 -0.24
N LEU A 57 -10.18 -6.22 -0.57
CA LEU A 57 -10.92 -5.24 0.24
C LEU A 57 -12.44 -5.33 0.05
N GLU A 58 -12.89 -5.85 -1.08
CA GLU A 58 -14.30 -6.01 -1.43
C GLU A 58 -14.90 -7.36 -0.96
N SER A 59 -14.06 -8.27 -0.46
CA SER A 59 -14.47 -9.61 0.01
C SER A 59 -14.90 -9.62 1.48
#